data_AF-A0A1Y4S5U1-F1
#
_entry.id   AF-A0A1Y4S5U1-F1
#
_cell.length_a   1.000
_cell.length_b   1.000
_cell.length_c   1.000
_cell.angle_alpha   90.00
_cell.angle_beta   90.00
_cell.angle_gamma   90.00
#
_symmetry.space_group_name_H-M   'P 1'
#
loop_
_entity.id
_entity.type
_entity.pdbx_description
1 polymer ?
#
loop_
_entity_poly.entity_id
_entity_poly.type
_entity_poly.pdbx_seq_one_letter_code
_entity_poly.pdbx_strand_id
1 'polypeptide(L)'
;MSDERKERTSGTAVDRRAADFYVYVWNGKEQEGTMRRIGDDRNTVRNYVELAIALVIVCAIMISGVRITFVIGPSMLPTLQEYSWHVVVGVQDPEVGDIVTFRLPDEKFSYIKRIVAGPGDTVDHWGTAITLGEDEYYVLGDNRENSRDSRAFGPITGEIIWGRLIF
;
A
#
# COMPACT_ATOMS: atom_id res chain seq x y z
N MET A 1 52.48 -37.50 69.18
CA MET A 1 53.16 -36.57 68.27
C MET A 1 52.28 -36.45 67.03
N SER A 2 51.22 -35.65 67.09
CA SER A 2 51.20 -34.19 66.84
C SER A 2 51.52 -33.87 65.37
N ASP A 3 50.52 -33.48 64.59
CA ASP A 3 50.40 -32.07 64.21
C ASP A 3 49.14 -31.77 63.38
N GLU A 4 48.63 -30.58 63.67
CA GLU A 4 47.43 -29.92 63.16
C GLU A 4 47.53 -29.46 61.69
N ARG A 5 46.36 -29.11 61.15
CA ARG A 5 46.11 -27.95 60.27
C ARG A 5 46.41 -28.09 58.77
N LYS A 6 45.34 -28.00 57.96
CA LYS A 6 44.92 -26.75 57.30
C LYS A 6 43.73 -26.98 56.38
N GLU A 7 42.59 -26.38 56.75
CA GLU A 7 41.58 -25.93 55.82
C GLU A 7 42.26 -25.13 54.69
N ARG A 8 41.99 -25.52 53.44
CA ARG A 8 42.21 -24.66 52.27
C ARG A 8 40.87 -24.38 51.64
N THR A 9 40.30 -23.25 52.07
CA THR A 9 39.38 -22.44 51.27
C THR A 9 40.04 -22.13 49.92
N SER A 10 39.56 -22.75 48.85
CA SER A 10 39.87 -22.31 47.49
C SER A 10 38.79 -21.32 47.05
N GLY A 11 38.97 -20.07 47.46
CA GLY A 11 38.40 -18.96 46.72
C GLY A 11 39.21 -18.78 45.45
N THR A 12 38.63 -19.10 44.30
CA THR A 12 39.17 -18.72 42.99
C THR A 12 38.10 -18.05 42.16
N ALA A 13 38.19 -16.71 42.16
CA ALA A 13 37.86 -15.79 41.08
C ALA A 13 36.53 -16.00 40.34
N VAL A 14 35.51 -15.27 40.78
CA VAL A 14 34.40 -14.87 39.90
C VAL A 14 34.98 -13.91 38.87
N ASP A 15 35.28 -14.42 37.68
CA ASP A 15 35.62 -13.60 36.51
C ASP A 15 34.41 -12.70 36.18
N ARG A 16 34.58 -11.39 36.34
CA ARG A 16 33.56 -10.37 36.07
C ARG A 16 33.58 -9.93 34.61
N ARG A 17 33.69 -10.88 33.68
CA ARG A 17 33.57 -10.60 32.24
C ARG A 17 32.17 -10.98 31.78
N ALA A 18 31.58 -10.09 30.99
CA ALA A 18 30.18 -10.04 30.57
C ALA A 18 29.46 -11.40 30.49
N ALA A 19 28.27 -11.48 31.09
CA ALA A 19 27.39 -12.62 30.91
C ALA A 19 27.04 -12.74 29.42
N ASP A 20 27.70 -13.66 28.72
CA ASP A 20 27.34 -14.04 27.37
C ASP A 20 26.01 -14.78 27.45
N PHE A 21 24.95 -14.18 26.90
CA PHE A 21 23.64 -14.81 26.81
C PHE A 21 23.64 -15.78 25.63
N TYR A 22 23.14 -17.00 25.82
CA TYR A 22 23.00 -18.01 24.76
C TYR A 22 21.53 -18.41 24.62
N VAL A 23 21.04 -18.59 23.40
CA VAL A 23 19.71 -19.16 23.12
C VAL A 23 19.88 -20.54 22.52
N TYR A 24 19.07 -21.48 23.00
CA TYR A 24 19.00 -22.83 22.47
C TYR A 24 18.07 -22.87 21.26
N VAL A 25 18.61 -23.26 20.10
CA VAL A 25 17.86 -23.38 18.85
C VAL A 25 17.70 -24.86 18.50
N TRP A 26 16.47 -25.34 18.44
CA TRP A 26 16.13 -26.72 18.09
C TRP A 26 15.89 -26.87 16.59
N ASN A 27 16.64 -27.73 15.91
CA ASN A 27 16.43 -28.05 14.50
C ASN A 27 15.65 -29.37 14.36
N GLY A 28 14.36 -29.27 14.04
CA GLY A 28 13.45 -30.42 13.94
C GLY A 28 13.78 -31.43 12.84
N LYS A 29 14.73 -31.14 11.94
CA LYS A 29 15.16 -32.07 10.89
C LYS A 29 16.29 -33.01 11.32
N GLU A 30 17.07 -32.66 12.34
CA GLU A 30 18.29 -33.39 12.71
C GLU A 30 18.33 -33.87 14.19
N GLN A 31 17.29 -33.60 14.98
CA GLN A 31 17.23 -33.91 16.43
C GLN A 31 18.47 -33.44 17.23
N GLU A 32 19.17 -32.43 16.74
CA GLU A 32 20.26 -31.76 17.44
C GLU A 32 19.86 -30.33 17.78
N GLY A 33 20.20 -29.90 19.00
CA GLY A 33 20.03 -28.53 19.44
C GLY A 33 21.39 -27.85 19.60
N THR A 34 21.49 -26.63 19.07
CA THR A 34 22.73 -25.85 19.14
C THR A 34 22.52 -24.61 20.02
N MET A 35 23.44 -24.38 20.97
CA MET A 35 23.49 -23.11 21.70
C MET A 35 24.13 -22.05 20.81
N ARG A 36 23.40 -20.96 20.54
CA ARG A 36 23.93 -19.81 19.80
C ARG A 36 24.10 -18.64 20.76
N ARG A 37 25.27 -18.00 20.73
CA ARG A 37 25.54 -16.79 21.51
C ARG A 37 24.66 -15.65 20.97
N ILE A 38 23.88 -15.03 21.83
CA ILE A 38 23.13 -13.81 21.52
C ILE A 38 24.14 -12.69 21.31
N GLY A 39 24.15 -12.11 20.11
CA GLY A 39 24.99 -10.96 19.77
C GLY A 39 26.18 -11.25 18.85
N ASP A 40 26.45 -12.51 18.48
CA ASP A 40 27.47 -12.88 17.50
C ASP A 40 26.84 -13.49 16.24
N ASP A 41 25.96 -12.72 15.61
CA ASP A 41 25.38 -13.13 14.34
C ASP A 41 25.61 -12.03 13.32
N ARG A 42 26.51 -12.28 12.35
CA ARG A 42 26.71 -11.44 11.15
C ARG A 42 25.39 -11.17 10.42
N ASN A 43 24.37 -12.01 10.60
CA ASN A 43 23.04 -11.79 10.06
C ASN A 43 22.21 -10.79 10.87
N THR A 44 22.56 -10.42 12.10
CA THR A 44 21.82 -9.42 12.90
C THR A 44 21.87 -8.05 12.23
N VAL A 45 23.07 -7.59 11.85
CA VAL A 45 23.24 -6.32 11.13
C VAL A 45 22.55 -6.39 9.77
N ARG A 46 22.68 -7.52 9.05
CA ARG A 46 22.00 -7.73 7.77
C ARG A 46 20.47 -7.63 7.90
N ASN A 47 19.89 -8.27 8.90
CA ASN A 47 18.44 -8.26 9.15
C ASN A 47 17.94 -6.85 9.48
N TYR A 48 18.69 -6.06 10.27
CA TYR A 48 18.33 -4.66 10.53
C TYR A 48 18.42 -3.79 9.27
N VAL A 49 19.42 -4.02 8.42
CA VAL A 49 19.55 -3.33 7.13
C VAL A 49 18.40 -3.71 6.18
N GLU A 50 18.07 -4.99 6.07
CA GLU A 50 16.93 -5.48 5.28
C GLU A 50 15.61 -4.87 5.77
N LEU A 51 15.39 -4.82 7.09
CA LEU A 51 14.22 -4.19 7.69
C LEU A 51 14.17 -2.69 7.39
N ALA A 52 15.31 -1.99 7.47
CA ALA A 52 15.38 -0.56 7.14
C ALA A 52 15.06 -0.30 5.67
N ILE A 53 15.57 -1.13 4.75
CA ILE A 53 15.26 -1.05 3.32
C ILE A 53 13.77 -1.30 3.08
N ALA A 54 13.19 -2.35 3.69
CA ALA A 54 11.77 -2.63 3.57
C ALA A 54 10.90 -1.46 4.07
N LEU A 55 11.26 -0.86 5.21
CA LEU A 55 10.58 0.30 5.74
C LEU A 55 10.68 1.50 4.80
N VAL A 56 11.86 1.78 4.24
CA VAL A 56 12.05 2.87 3.27
C VAL A 56 11.19 2.64 2.02
N ILE A 57 11.12 1.41 1.50
CA ILE A 57 10.28 1.06 0.36
C ILE A 57 8.80 1.25 0.69
N VAL A 58 8.34 0.77 1.85
CA VAL A 58 6.94 0.95 2.30
C VAL A 58 6.62 2.44 2.44
N CYS A 59 7.49 3.23 3.08
CA CYS A 59 7.33 4.67 3.18
C CYS A 59 7.29 5.35 1.80
N ALA A 60 8.20 4.96 0.89
CA ALA A 60 8.23 5.49 -0.47
C ALA A 60 6.93 5.21 -1.22
N ILE A 61 6.37 4.00 -1.13
CA ILE A 61 5.08 3.63 -1.74
C ILE A 61 3.93 4.42 -1.10
N MET A 62 3.95 4.62 0.22
CA MET A 62 2.90 5.38 0.90
C MET A 62 2.90 6.85 0.46
N ILE A 63 4.08 7.43 0.23
CA ILE A 63 4.28 8.83 -0.18
C ILE A 63 4.08 9.02 -1.69
N SER A 64 4.31 8.02 -2.53
CA SER A 64 4.27 8.13 -4.00
C SER A 64 2.87 8.34 -4.60
N GLY A 65 1.82 8.41 -3.78
CA GLY A 65 0.44 8.60 -4.26
C GLY A 65 -0.17 7.36 -4.92
N VAL A 66 0.52 6.22 -4.89
CA VAL A 66 -0.03 4.93 -5.31
C VAL A 66 -1.10 4.50 -4.31
N ARG A 67 -2.27 4.14 -4.82
CA ARG A 67 -3.41 3.65 -4.04
C ARG A 67 -3.92 2.35 -4.65
N ILE A 68 -4.30 1.40 -3.81
CA ILE A 68 -4.98 0.19 -4.26
C ILE A 68 -6.47 0.40 -3.96
N THR A 69 -7.30 0.35 -5.00
CA THR A 69 -8.76 0.50 -4.88
C THR A 69 -9.47 -0.81 -5.18
N PHE A 70 -10.61 -1.03 -4.53
CA PHE A 70 -11.46 -2.18 -4.74
C PHE A 70 -12.73 -1.75 -5.48
N VAL A 71 -13.01 -2.38 -6.62
CA VAL A 71 -14.14 -2.03 -7.47
C VAL A 71 -15.41 -2.66 -6.92
N ILE A 72 -16.40 -1.82 -6.59
CA ILE A 72 -17.72 -2.24 -6.14
C ILE A 72 -18.76 -1.78 -7.15
N GLY A 73 -19.49 -2.73 -7.74
CA GLY A 73 -20.57 -2.48 -8.68
C GLY A 73 -20.19 -2.65 -10.17
N PRO A 74 -21.19 -2.88 -11.04
CA PRO A 74 -21.00 -3.32 -12.43
C PRO A 74 -20.78 -2.19 -13.46
N SER A 75 -20.71 -0.93 -13.02
CA SER A 75 -20.79 0.25 -13.91
C SER A 75 -19.68 0.38 -14.95
N MET A 76 -18.57 -0.33 -14.76
CA MET A 76 -17.40 -0.30 -15.64
C MET A 76 -17.21 -1.61 -16.42
N LEU A 77 -18.18 -2.53 -16.39
CA LEU A 77 -18.15 -3.72 -17.23
C LEU A 77 -18.24 -3.34 -18.72
N PRO A 78 -17.58 -4.08 -19.63
CA PRO A 78 -16.74 -5.26 -19.36
C PRO A 78 -15.30 -4.91 -18.94
N THR A 79 -14.90 -3.64 -19.03
CA THR A 79 -13.51 -3.20 -18.83
C THR A 79 -12.99 -3.46 -17.43
N LEU A 80 -13.78 -3.17 -16.39
CA LEU A 80 -13.45 -3.52 -15.01
C LEU A 80 -14.44 -4.55 -14.48
N GLN A 81 -13.91 -5.67 -14.02
CA GLN A 81 -14.68 -6.72 -13.38
C GLN A 81 -15.12 -6.28 -11.98
N GLU A 82 -16.28 -6.76 -11.54
CA GLU A 82 -16.74 -6.53 -10.18
C GLU A 82 -15.84 -7.27 -9.18
N TYR A 83 -15.65 -6.68 -7.98
CA TYR A 83 -14.83 -7.25 -6.90
C TYR A 83 -13.35 -7.45 -7.26
N SER A 84 -12.83 -6.59 -8.12
CA SER A 84 -11.43 -6.60 -8.56
C SER A 84 -10.61 -5.50 -7.87
N TRP A 85 -9.33 -5.80 -7.66
CA TRP A 85 -8.35 -4.84 -7.13
C TRP A 85 -7.62 -4.15 -8.28
N HIS A 86 -7.55 -2.83 -8.23
CA HIS A 86 -6.86 -2.02 -9.23
C HIS A 86 -5.90 -1.03 -8.57
N VAL A 87 -4.80 -0.75 -9.26
CA VAL A 87 -3.83 0.25 -8.84
C VAL A 87 -4.23 1.60 -9.44
N VAL A 88 -4.22 2.62 -8.60
CA VAL A 88 -4.54 4.00 -8.94
C VAL A 88 -3.33 4.85 -8.63
N VAL A 89 -2.98 5.72 -9.56
CA VAL A 89 -1.92 6.72 -9.40
C VAL A 89 -2.52 8.11 -9.42
N GLY A 90 -1.92 9.04 -8.67
CA GLY A 90 -2.31 10.45 -8.75
C GLY A 90 -2.16 10.97 -10.18
N VAL A 91 -3.14 11.74 -10.64
CA VAL A 91 -3.14 12.38 -11.97
C VAL A 91 -3.38 13.88 -11.78
N GLN A 92 -2.63 14.70 -12.52
CA GLN A 92 -2.79 16.16 -12.52
C GLN A 92 -3.55 16.65 -13.74
N ASP A 93 -3.35 16.00 -14.88
CA ASP A 93 -3.98 16.35 -16.16
C ASP A 93 -4.67 15.09 -16.74
N PRO A 94 -5.94 14.83 -16.39
CA PRO A 94 -6.67 13.67 -16.86
C PRO A 94 -7.01 13.80 -18.35
N GLU A 95 -6.73 12.77 -19.14
CA GLU A 95 -6.99 12.78 -20.58
C GLU A 95 -8.31 12.07 -20.94
N VAL A 96 -8.87 12.43 -22.10
CA VAL A 96 -10.03 11.72 -22.65
C VAL A 96 -9.65 10.25 -22.88
N GLY A 97 -10.49 9.35 -22.39
CA GLY A 97 -10.26 7.90 -22.42
C GLY A 97 -9.71 7.35 -21.10
N ASP A 98 -9.20 8.18 -20.20
CA ASP A 98 -8.72 7.73 -18.90
C ASP A 98 -9.86 7.20 -18.02
N ILE A 99 -9.57 6.15 -17.24
CA ILE A 99 -10.46 5.70 -16.18
C ILE A 99 -10.01 6.34 -14.88
N VAL A 100 -10.87 7.19 -14.34
CA VAL A 100 -10.55 8.06 -13.22
C VAL A 100 -11.38 7.73 -12.00
N THR A 101 -10.80 8.05 -10.84
CA THR A 101 -11.43 7.96 -9.54
C THR A 101 -11.66 9.34 -8.98
N PHE A 102 -12.89 9.62 -8.58
CA PHE A 102 -13.27 10.92 -8.00
C PHE A 102 -14.31 10.72 -6.89
N ARG A 103 -14.53 11.76 -6.09
CA ARG A 103 -15.56 11.79 -5.06
C ARG A 103 -16.38 13.06 -5.22
N LEU A 104 -17.70 12.91 -5.34
CA LEU A 104 -18.60 14.06 -5.35
C LEU A 104 -18.72 14.65 -3.94
N PRO A 105 -18.87 15.99 -3.78
CA PRO A 105 -18.87 16.65 -2.46
C PRO A 105 -19.89 16.09 -1.46
N ASP A 106 -21.08 15.70 -1.92
CA ASP A 106 -22.17 15.21 -1.07
C ASP A 106 -22.21 13.67 -0.93
N GLU A 107 -21.24 12.97 -1.54
CA GLU A 107 -21.22 11.51 -1.61
C GLU A 107 -20.09 10.94 -0.75
N LYS A 108 -20.39 9.89 0.03
CA LYS A 108 -19.40 9.22 0.88
C LYS A 108 -18.51 8.25 0.10
N PHE A 109 -18.98 7.79 -1.07
CA PHE A 109 -18.32 6.79 -1.88
C PHE A 109 -17.56 7.41 -3.05
N SER A 110 -16.44 6.82 -3.41
CA SER A 110 -15.71 7.17 -4.64
C SER A 110 -16.36 6.51 -5.85
N TYR A 111 -16.34 7.22 -6.98
CA TYR A 111 -16.79 6.72 -8.27
C TYR A 111 -15.59 6.39 -9.14
N ILE A 112 -15.73 5.34 -9.95
CA ILE A 112 -14.78 4.98 -11.01
C ILE A 112 -15.53 5.09 -12.34
N LYS A 113 -15.07 5.96 -13.24
CA LYS A 113 -15.70 6.22 -14.54
C LYS A 113 -14.63 6.55 -15.59
N ARG A 114 -15.01 6.46 -16.87
CA ARG A 114 -14.17 6.86 -17.99
C ARG A 114 -14.47 8.28 -18.42
N ILE A 115 -13.44 9.09 -18.66
CA ILE A 115 -13.57 10.40 -19.30
C ILE A 115 -13.90 10.19 -20.77
N VAL A 116 -15.02 10.75 -21.22
CA VAL A 116 -15.46 10.66 -22.62
C VAL A 116 -15.35 11.99 -23.37
N ALA A 117 -15.24 13.10 -22.64
CA ALA A 117 -15.02 14.44 -23.17
C ALA A 117 -14.33 15.29 -22.10
N GLY A 118 -13.48 16.22 -22.55
CA GLY A 118 -12.68 17.10 -21.69
C GLY A 118 -12.94 18.58 -21.94
N PRO A 119 -12.10 19.46 -21.39
CA PRO A 119 -12.28 20.90 -21.48
C PRO A 119 -12.48 21.42 -22.91
N GLY A 120 -13.52 22.23 -23.11
CA GLY A 120 -13.87 22.82 -24.41
C GLY A 120 -14.67 21.91 -25.35
N ASP A 121 -14.81 20.62 -25.03
CA ASP A 121 -15.67 19.73 -25.83
C ASP A 121 -17.15 20.06 -25.65
N THR A 122 -17.95 19.72 -26.66
CA THR A 122 -19.42 19.82 -26.58
C THR A 122 -20.03 18.42 -26.58
N VAL A 123 -20.86 18.14 -25.58
CA VAL A 123 -21.52 16.84 -25.39
C VAL A 123 -23.04 16.98 -25.40
N ASP A 124 -23.73 15.93 -25.86
CA ASP A 124 -25.18 15.84 -25.72
C ASP A 124 -25.56 15.34 -24.33
N HIS A 125 -26.28 16.18 -23.59
CA HIS A 125 -26.83 15.87 -22.29
C HIS A 125 -28.36 15.85 -22.40
N TRP A 126 -28.91 14.66 -22.69
CA TRP A 126 -30.35 14.43 -22.86
C TRP A 126 -31.01 15.31 -23.95
N GLY A 127 -30.38 15.40 -25.12
CA GLY A 127 -30.87 16.22 -26.24
C GLY A 127 -30.53 17.71 -26.11
N THR A 128 -29.77 18.10 -25.09
CA THR A 128 -29.24 19.46 -24.92
C THR A 128 -27.73 19.43 -25.10
N ALA A 129 -27.22 20.18 -26.08
CA ALA A 129 -25.79 20.37 -26.24
C ALA A 129 -25.25 21.26 -25.11
N ILE A 130 -24.28 20.75 -24.35
CA ILE A 130 -23.55 21.49 -23.32
C ILE A 130 -22.07 21.54 -23.70
N THR A 131 -21.44 22.70 -23.52
CA THR A 131 -20.00 22.90 -23.73
C THR A 131 -19.29 22.86 -22.38
N LEU A 132 -18.24 22.06 -22.27
CA LEU A 132 -17.46 21.89 -21.05
C LEU A 132 -16.53 23.09 -20.82
N GLY A 133 -16.46 23.56 -19.58
CA GLY A 133 -15.53 24.59 -19.13
C GLY A 133 -14.05 24.16 -19.15
N GLU A 134 -13.15 25.06 -18.75
CA GLU A 134 -11.68 24.86 -18.82
C GLU A 134 -11.14 23.72 -17.93
N ASP A 135 -11.88 23.30 -16.91
CA ASP A 135 -11.53 22.18 -16.02
C ASP A 135 -12.70 21.20 -15.84
N GLU A 136 -13.59 21.10 -16.83
CA GLU A 136 -14.74 20.20 -16.78
C GLU A 136 -14.56 18.96 -17.64
N TYR A 137 -14.94 17.82 -17.08
CA TYR A 137 -14.87 16.52 -17.71
C TYR A 137 -16.24 15.87 -17.70
N TYR A 138 -16.62 15.26 -18.82
CA TYR A 138 -17.80 14.42 -18.90
C TYR A 138 -17.39 12.97 -18.74
N VAL A 139 -17.90 12.30 -17.71
CA VAL A 139 -17.51 10.93 -17.36
C VAL A 139 -18.68 9.98 -17.52
N LEU A 140 -18.43 8.79 -18.09
CA LEU A 140 -19.41 7.74 -18.28
C LEU A 140 -18.90 6.40 -17.76
N GLY A 141 -19.82 5.56 -17.32
CA GLY A 141 -19.52 4.14 -17.11
C GLY A 141 -19.42 3.41 -18.44
N ASP A 142 -18.55 2.41 -18.53
CA ASP A 142 -18.50 1.54 -19.71
C ASP A 142 -19.78 0.68 -19.82
N ASN A 143 -20.39 0.33 -18.68
CA ASN A 143 -21.70 -0.30 -18.61
C ASN A 143 -22.80 0.77 -18.56
N ARG A 144 -23.13 1.31 -19.73
CA ARG A 144 -24.01 2.50 -19.89
C ARG A 144 -25.40 2.34 -19.29
N GLU A 145 -25.96 1.13 -19.27
CA GLU A 145 -27.29 0.86 -18.72
C GLU A 145 -27.28 0.79 -17.19
N ASN A 146 -26.13 0.46 -16.60
CA ASN A 146 -25.99 0.25 -15.16
C ASN A 146 -24.90 1.16 -14.56
N SER A 147 -25.02 2.46 -14.84
CA SER A 147 -24.05 3.45 -14.40
C SER A 147 -24.74 4.75 -13.98
N ARG A 148 -24.47 5.18 -12.74
CA ARG A 148 -24.70 6.56 -12.30
C ARG A 148 -23.44 7.36 -12.63
N ASP A 149 -23.55 8.21 -13.64
CA ASP A 149 -22.44 8.99 -14.23
C ASP A 149 -22.88 10.40 -14.64
N SER A 150 -22.12 11.10 -15.47
CA SER A 150 -22.40 12.51 -15.82
C SER A 150 -23.77 12.74 -16.45
N ARG A 151 -24.44 11.70 -16.95
CA ARG A 151 -25.85 11.80 -17.38
C ARG A 151 -26.81 12.10 -16.22
N ALA A 152 -26.44 11.74 -14.98
CA ALA A 152 -27.25 11.90 -13.79
C ALA A 152 -26.83 13.11 -12.93
N PHE A 153 -25.53 13.42 -12.87
CA PHE A 153 -24.99 14.50 -12.02
C PHE A 153 -24.31 15.64 -12.79
N GLY A 154 -24.24 15.57 -14.12
CA GLY A 154 -23.58 16.58 -14.95
C GLY A 154 -22.06 16.38 -15.09
N PRO A 155 -21.36 17.34 -15.72
CA PRO A 155 -19.89 17.37 -15.75
C PRO A 155 -19.29 17.41 -14.34
N ILE A 156 -18.04 16.96 -14.23
CA ILE A 156 -17.25 17.05 -12.99
C ILE A 156 -16.02 17.93 -13.21
N THR A 157 -15.55 18.56 -12.14
CA THR A 157 -14.29 19.31 -12.19
C THR A 157 -13.07 18.39 -12.09
N GLY A 158 -11.95 18.79 -12.70
CA GLY A 158 -10.67 18.08 -12.57
C GLY A 158 -10.18 18.03 -11.13
N GLU A 159 -10.46 19.07 -10.33
CA GLU A 159 -10.07 19.15 -8.92
C GLU A 159 -10.55 17.98 -8.04
N ILE A 160 -11.71 17.38 -8.36
CA ILE A 160 -12.24 16.25 -7.58
C ILE A 160 -11.72 14.89 -8.08
N ILE A 161 -11.00 14.87 -9.21
CA ILE A 161 -10.32 13.71 -9.74
C ILE A 161 -8.98 13.57 -9.03
N TRP A 162 -8.87 12.54 -8.20
CA TRP A 162 -7.67 12.33 -7.37
C TRP A 162 -6.76 11.23 -7.91
N GLY A 163 -7.20 10.48 -8.92
CA GLY A 163 -6.38 9.40 -9.46
C GLY A 163 -6.93 8.77 -10.73
N ARG A 164 -6.03 8.07 -11.41
CA ARG A 164 -6.27 7.33 -12.64
C ARG A 164 -5.86 5.88 -12.47
N LEU A 165 -6.66 4.97 -13.01
CA LEU A 165 -6.36 3.54 -13.03
C LEU A 165 -5.26 3.25 -14.04
N ILE A 166 -4.34 2.38 -13.63
CA ILE A 166 -3.33 1.77 -14.49
C ILE A 166 -3.59 0.25 -14.56
N PHE A 167 -3.38 -0.33 -15.73
CA PHE A 167 -3.58 -1.75 -16.03
C PHE A 167 -2.27 -2.51 -16.12
#